data_AF-A0A3E4WMR6-F1
#
_entry.id   AF-A0A3E4WMR6-F1
#
_cell.length_a   1.000
_cell.length_b   1.000
_cell.length_c   1.000
_cell.angle_alpha   90.00
_cell.angle_beta   90.00
_cell.angle_gamma   90.00
#
_symmetry.space_group_name_H-M   'P 1'
#
loop_
_entity.id
_entity.type
_entity.pdbx_description
1 polymer ?
#
loop_
_entity_poly.entity_id
_entity_poly.type
_entity_poly.pdbx_seq_one_letter_code
_entity_poly.pdbx_strand_id
1 'polypeptide(L)'
;MSKTIMKYLLALCLICNVGNAFAQHRYYCEVKGIEKDLSSGLKIIFDFGTKASYNIWGDLSSKLKFVDENGEEIKFNSMVDAANYMVDKGWKFQQAYSSAYGGKPIIHWIFYKDAENMDKAREGIMTKTEYQKLKK
;
A
#
# COMPACT_ATOMS: atom_id res chain seq x y z
N MET A 1 22.47 -39.11 20.29
CA MET A 1 21.62 -39.08 19.07
C MET A 1 22.30 -39.90 17.99
N SER A 2 21.60 -40.85 17.34
CA SER A 2 22.20 -41.69 16.29
C SER A 2 22.64 -40.82 15.10
N LYS A 3 23.80 -41.13 14.49
CA LYS A 3 24.32 -40.43 13.29
C LYS A 3 23.28 -40.42 12.16
N THR A 4 22.42 -41.43 12.11
CA THR A 4 21.32 -41.54 11.14
C THR A 4 20.23 -40.50 11.40
N ILE A 5 19.84 -40.29 12.65
CA ILE A 5 18.84 -39.30 13.06
C ILE A 5 19.34 -37.87 12.75
N MET A 6 20.63 -37.62 12.99
CA MET A 6 21.23 -36.31 12.69
C MET A 6 21.23 -35.98 11.19
N LYS A 7 21.41 -36.99 10.32
CA LYS A 7 21.35 -36.81 8.86
C LYS A 7 19.93 -36.47 8.39
N TYR A 8 18.91 -37.15 8.92
CA TYR A 8 17.52 -36.85 8.57
C TYR A 8 17.07 -35.48 9.08
N LEU A 9 17.53 -35.05 10.26
CA LEU A 9 17.27 -33.69 10.77
C LEU A 9 17.90 -32.61 9.88
N LEU A 10 19.14 -32.83 9.42
CA LEU A 10 19.81 -31.90 8.50
C LEU A 10 19.08 -31.80 7.16
N ALA A 11 18.65 -32.94 6.60
CA ALA A 11 17.91 -32.99 5.35
C ALA A 11 16.55 -32.28 5.47
N LEU A 12 15.83 -32.47 6.59
CA LEU A 12 14.57 -31.79 6.86
C LEU A 12 14.78 -30.27 7.01
N CYS A 13 15.81 -29.83 7.71
CA CYS A 13 16.16 -28.41 7.81
C CYS A 13 16.46 -27.79 6.44
N LEU A 14 17.17 -28.50 5.56
CA LEU A 14 17.47 -28.00 4.21
C LEU A 14 16.20 -27.88 3.35
N ILE A 15 15.26 -28.83 3.43
CA ILE A 15 13.99 -28.82 2.69
C ILE A 15 13.07 -27.69 3.20
N CYS A 16 13.05 -27.43 4.51
CA CYS A 16 12.27 -26.32 5.08
C CYS A 16 12.78 -24.93 4.65
N ASN A 17 14.06 -24.78 4.30
CA ASN A 17 14.64 -23.50 3.88
C ASN A 17 14.38 -23.16 2.40
N VAL A 18 13.98 -24.12 1.55
CA VAL A 18 13.70 -23.87 0.13
C VAL A 18 12.33 -23.21 -0.09
N GLY A 19 11.48 -23.17 0.94
CA GLY A 19 10.07 -22.81 0.85
C GLY A 19 9.72 -21.35 0.57
N ASN A 20 10.67 -20.42 0.43
CA ASN A 20 10.36 -18.99 0.26
C ASN A 20 11.14 -18.26 -0.84
N ALA A 21 11.73 -18.96 -1.81
CA ALA A 21 12.23 -18.31 -3.02
C ALA A 21 11.08 -18.05 -4.02
N PHE A 22 9.94 -17.52 -3.56
CA PHE A 22 8.94 -16.99 -4.49
C PHE A 22 9.55 -15.78 -5.19
N ALA A 23 9.48 -15.74 -6.52
CA ALA A 23 9.95 -14.60 -7.29
C ALA A 23 9.13 -13.37 -6.89
N GLN A 24 9.72 -12.50 -6.07
CA GLN A 24 9.08 -11.26 -5.67
C GLN A 24 9.21 -10.24 -6.79
N HIS A 25 8.10 -9.62 -7.17
CA HIS A 25 8.06 -8.47 -8.06
C HIS A 25 7.93 -7.19 -7.24
N ARG A 26 8.62 -6.13 -7.67
CA ARG A 26 8.52 -4.82 -7.04
C ARG A 26 7.27 -4.09 -7.52
N TYR A 27 6.34 -3.86 -6.61
CA TYR A 27 5.15 -3.03 -6.84
C TYR A 27 5.36 -1.64 -6.28
N TYR A 28 4.72 -0.65 -6.91
CA TYR A 28 4.83 0.76 -6.52
C TYR A 28 3.48 1.33 -6.10
N CYS A 29 3.53 2.28 -5.18
CA CYS A 29 2.43 3.13 -4.79
C CYS A 29 2.91 4.58 -4.76
N GLU A 30 2.20 5.46 -5.46
CA GLU A 30 2.40 6.89 -5.37
C GLU A 30 1.37 7.48 -4.38
N VAL A 31 1.88 8.16 -3.36
CA VAL A 31 1.06 8.93 -2.42
C VAL A 31 1.13 10.39 -2.82
N LYS A 32 0.00 10.96 -3.24
CA LYS A 32 -0.14 12.36 -3.65
C LYS A 32 -0.76 13.17 -2.53
N GLY A 33 -0.14 14.28 -2.16
CA GLY A 33 -0.70 15.32 -1.31
C GLY A 33 -1.06 16.53 -2.12
N ILE A 34 -2.31 16.96 -2.05
CA ILE A 34 -2.83 18.13 -2.77
C ILE A 34 -3.57 19.00 -1.76
N GLU A 35 -3.35 20.32 -1.81
CA GLU A 35 -4.10 21.24 -0.95
C GLU A 35 -5.60 21.17 -1.24
N LYS A 36 -6.42 21.24 -0.18
CA LYS A 36 -7.87 21.28 -0.32
C LYS A 36 -8.30 22.68 -0.74
N ASP A 37 -9.23 22.75 -1.69
CA ASP A 37 -9.68 24.04 -2.27
C ASP A 37 -10.46 24.94 -1.31
N LEU A 38 -11.13 24.36 -0.30
CA LEU A 38 -12.09 25.06 0.56
C LEU A 38 -11.81 24.91 2.07
N SER A 39 -10.69 24.28 2.46
CA SER A 39 -10.35 24.07 3.86
C SER A 39 -8.84 23.97 4.05
N SER A 40 -8.34 24.22 5.26
CA SER A 40 -6.97 23.88 5.60
C SER A 40 -6.73 22.36 5.52
N GLY A 41 -5.53 21.97 5.10
CA GLY A 41 -5.07 20.59 5.07
C GLY A 41 -4.95 19.98 3.68
N LEU A 42 -4.48 18.73 3.65
CA LEU A 42 -4.17 17.99 2.42
C LEU A 42 -5.26 16.96 2.11
N LYS A 43 -5.60 16.85 0.82
CA LYS A 43 -6.23 15.67 0.24
C LYS A 43 -5.13 14.68 -0.13
N ILE A 44 -5.17 13.50 0.45
CA ILE A 44 -4.18 12.45 0.24
C ILE A 44 -4.77 11.35 -0.63
N ILE A 45 -4.02 10.95 -1.65
CA ILE A 45 -4.45 9.97 -2.66
C ILE A 45 -3.37 8.90 -2.78
N PHE A 46 -3.77 7.64 -2.74
CA PHE A 46 -2.89 6.49 -2.94
C PHE A 46 -3.16 5.89 -4.33
N ASP A 47 -2.11 5.79 -5.14
CA ASP A 47 -2.19 5.36 -6.52
C ASP A 47 -1.30 4.11 -6.72
N PHE A 48 -1.94 2.95 -6.91
CA PHE A 48 -1.28 1.67 -7.16
C PHE A 48 -1.21 1.31 -8.66
N GLY A 49 -1.47 2.27 -9.57
CA GLY A 49 -1.23 2.10 -11.01
C GLY A 49 -2.27 1.28 -11.79
N THR A 50 -3.45 0.97 -11.24
CA THR A 50 -4.44 0.08 -11.90
C THR A 50 -5.77 0.74 -12.29
N LYS A 51 -6.08 1.94 -11.80
CA LYS A 51 -7.29 2.72 -12.17
C LYS A 51 -6.99 4.22 -12.09
N ALA A 52 -7.42 4.99 -13.09
CA ALA A 52 -7.28 6.45 -13.11
C ALA A 52 -7.76 7.02 -11.76
N SER A 53 -6.83 7.65 -11.05
CA SER A 53 -6.96 8.09 -9.65
C SER A 53 -7.93 9.27 -9.46
N TYR A 54 -8.66 9.65 -10.52
CA TYR A 54 -9.58 10.76 -10.57
C TYR A 54 -10.84 10.41 -11.35
N ASN A 55 -11.99 10.42 -10.66
CA ASN A 55 -13.19 10.92 -11.30
C ASN A 55 -12.98 12.44 -11.39
N ILE A 56 -13.16 13.01 -12.57
CA ILE A 56 -12.89 14.39 -13.00
C ILE A 56 -13.62 15.48 -12.15
N TRP A 57 -14.34 15.08 -11.10
CA TRP A 57 -15.22 15.92 -10.29
C TRP A 57 -14.97 15.71 -8.79
N GLY A 58 -13.95 16.38 -8.24
CA GLY A 58 -13.84 16.79 -6.83
C GLY A 58 -13.74 15.73 -5.72
N ASP A 59 -14.59 14.70 -5.72
CA ASP A 59 -14.68 13.67 -4.68
C ASP A 59 -13.75 12.49 -4.98
N LEU A 60 -13.08 12.02 -3.92
CA LEU A 60 -12.24 10.83 -3.99
C LEU A 60 -13.16 9.62 -4.16
N SER A 61 -13.01 8.87 -5.25
CA SER A 61 -13.79 7.65 -5.50
C SER A 61 -13.78 6.75 -4.25
N SER A 62 -14.90 6.10 -3.92
CA SER A 62 -14.95 5.09 -2.85
C SER A 62 -13.99 3.91 -3.06
N LYS A 63 -13.41 3.76 -4.26
CA LYS A 63 -12.33 2.82 -4.57
C LYS A 63 -10.96 3.26 -4.05
N LEU A 64 -10.82 4.53 -3.66
CA LEU A 64 -9.58 5.16 -3.19
C LEU A 64 -9.68 5.61 -1.72
N LYS A 65 -10.88 5.58 -1.13
CA LYS A 65 -11.11 5.78 0.30
C LYS A 65 -10.76 4.48 1.04
N PHE A 66 -9.73 4.53 1.89
CA PHE A 66 -9.37 3.40 2.74
C PHE A 66 -10.24 3.37 3.98
N VAL A 67 -10.50 2.16 4.47
CA VAL A 67 -11.30 1.93 5.66
C VAL A 67 -10.59 1.03 6.65
N ASP A 68 -10.93 1.19 7.92
CA ASP A 68 -10.52 0.30 8.99
C ASP A 68 -11.32 -1.02 8.97
N GLU A 69 -11.07 -1.87 9.98
CA GLU A 69 -11.77 -3.13 10.20
C GLU A 69 -13.29 -2.98 10.42
N ASN A 70 -13.74 -1.82 10.89
CA ASN A 70 -15.15 -1.50 11.10
C ASN A 70 -15.82 -0.92 9.83
N GLY A 71 -15.04 -0.64 8.79
CA GLY A 71 -15.50 0.01 7.56
C GLY A 71 -15.56 1.53 7.66
N GLU A 72 -15.00 2.12 8.72
CA GLU A 72 -14.88 3.56 8.88
C GLU A 72 -13.73 4.12 8.05
N GLU A 73 -13.92 5.29 7.44
CA GLU A 73 -12.93 5.90 6.56
C GLU A 73 -11.71 6.38 7.35
N ILE A 74 -10.53 5.91 6.94
CA ILE A 74 -9.25 6.35 7.53
C ILE A 74 -8.94 7.75 7.01
N LYS A 75 -8.83 8.70 7.93
CA LYS A 75 -8.47 10.09 7.62
C LYS A 75 -6.98 10.29 7.81
N PHE A 76 -6.30 10.70 6.74
CA PHE A 76 -4.89 11.09 6.78
C PHE A 76 -4.77 12.61 6.90
N ASN A 77 -4.12 13.07 7.96
CA ASN A 77 -4.00 14.51 8.25
C ASN A 77 -2.76 15.15 7.60
N SER A 78 -1.75 14.35 7.26
CA SER A 78 -0.49 14.82 6.67
C SER A 78 0.15 13.74 5.78
N MET A 79 1.12 14.14 4.95
CA MET A 79 1.90 13.18 4.17
C MET A 79 2.64 12.17 5.05
N VAL A 80 3.08 12.58 6.24
CA VAL A 80 3.79 11.72 7.21
C VAL A 80 2.83 10.69 7.82
N ASP A 81 1.60 11.09 8.12
CA ASP A 81 0.55 10.19 8.60
C ASP A 81 0.26 9.06 7.59
N ALA A 82 0.12 9.45 6.31
CA ALA A 82 -0.01 8.50 5.22
C ALA A 82 1.23 7.61 5.03
N ALA A 83 2.43 8.15 5.23
CA ALA A 83 3.67 7.37 5.15
C ALA A 83 3.80 6.35 6.27
N ASN A 84 3.45 6.70 7.50
CA ASN A 84 3.44 5.79 8.64
C ASN A 84 2.48 4.63 8.36
N TYR A 85 1.27 4.92 7.86
CA TYR A 85 0.33 3.89 7.43
C TYR A 85 0.94 2.96 6.37
N MET A 86 1.62 3.49 5.36
CA MET A 86 2.25 2.67 4.32
C MET A 86 3.38 1.78 4.89
N VAL A 87 4.21 2.34 5.78
CA VAL A 87 5.28 1.62 6.46
C VAL A 87 4.73 0.49 7.35
N ASP A 88 3.65 0.74 8.08
CA ASP A 88 2.96 -0.28 8.89
C ASP A 88 2.41 -1.43 8.03
N LYS A 89 2.11 -1.17 6.76
CA LYS A 89 1.69 -2.18 5.77
C LYS A 89 2.86 -2.80 5.00
N GLY A 90 4.10 -2.54 5.43
CA GLY A 90 5.32 -3.12 4.86
C GLY A 90 5.78 -2.47 3.56
N TRP A 91 5.28 -1.28 3.23
CA TRP A 91 5.79 -0.50 2.10
C TRP A 91 7.02 0.30 2.51
N LYS A 92 7.98 0.42 1.61
CA LYS A 92 9.25 1.13 1.81
C LYS A 92 9.23 2.43 1.03
N PHE A 93 9.61 3.53 1.67
CA PHE A 93 9.79 4.81 0.99
C PHE A 93 10.95 4.72 -0.01
N GLN A 94 10.75 5.27 -1.22
CA GLN A 94 11.77 5.30 -2.27
C GLN A 94 12.25 6.71 -2.56
N GLN A 95 11.33 7.64 -2.80
CA GLN A 95 11.67 9.01 -3.17
C GLN A 95 10.49 9.95 -2.95
N ALA A 96 10.79 11.26 -2.89
CA ALA A 96 9.80 12.32 -2.92
C ALA A 96 10.19 13.41 -3.92
N TYR A 97 9.19 14.01 -4.56
CA TYR A 97 9.34 15.19 -5.40
C TYR A 97 8.05 16.02 -5.38
N SER A 98 8.12 17.22 -5.93
CA SER A 98 6.95 18.10 -6.08
C SER A 98 6.72 18.40 -7.55
N SER A 99 5.47 18.59 -7.93
CA SER A 99 5.07 19.11 -9.23
C SER A 99 3.97 20.14 -9.07
N ALA A 100 3.49 20.70 -10.18
CA ALA A 100 2.32 21.55 -10.17
C ALA A 100 1.39 21.18 -11.34
N TYR A 101 0.08 21.18 -11.09
CA TYR A 101 -0.94 21.01 -12.12
C TYR A 101 -1.96 22.15 -12.00
N GLY A 102 -2.17 22.88 -13.09
CA GLY A 102 -3.06 24.06 -13.08
C GLY A 102 -2.65 25.13 -12.05
N GLY A 103 -1.35 25.27 -11.78
CA GLY A 103 -0.81 26.21 -10.79
C GLY A 103 -0.90 25.74 -9.33
N LYS A 104 -1.49 24.57 -9.06
CA LYS A 104 -1.59 24.02 -7.70
C LYS A 104 -0.41 23.09 -7.42
N PRO A 105 0.29 23.24 -6.28
CA PRO A 105 1.37 22.34 -5.90
C PRO A 105 0.83 20.93 -5.59
N ILE A 106 1.59 19.92 -6.00
CA ILE A 106 1.33 18.52 -5.70
C ILE A 106 2.61 17.93 -5.08
N ILE A 107 2.46 17.27 -3.95
CA ILE A 107 3.53 16.53 -3.27
C ILE A 107 3.42 15.06 -3.67
N HIS A 108 4.50 14.45 -4.14
CA HIS A 108 4.54 13.07 -4.62
C HIS A 108 5.54 12.26 -3.80
N TRP A 109 5.08 11.24 -3.09
CA TRP A 109 5.92 10.29 -2.37
C TRP A 109 5.76 8.90 -2.98
N ILE A 110 6.86 8.31 -3.42
CA ILE A 110 6.86 6.98 -4.03
C ILE A 110 7.27 5.96 -2.99
N PHE A 111 6.41 4.96 -2.83
CA PHE A 111 6.66 3.78 -2.01
C PHE A 111 6.74 2.54 -2.90
N TYR A 112 7.46 1.53 -2.43
CA TYR A 112 7.49 0.22 -3.07
C TYR A 112 7.32 -0.92 -2.07
N LYS A 113 6.87 -2.07 -2.57
CA LYS A 113 6.83 -3.32 -1.81
C LYS A 113 7.10 -4.48 -2.76
N ASP A 114 8.00 -5.36 -2.36
CA ASP A 114 8.31 -6.58 -3.10
C ASP A 114 7.30 -7.67 -2.65
N ALA A 115 6.56 -8.26 -3.58
CA ALA A 115 5.51 -9.23 -3.30
C ALA A 115 5.27 -10.19 -4.49
N GLU A 116 4.53 -11.27 -4.29
CA GLU A 116 4.19 -12.23 -5.36
C GLU A 116 3.23 -11.63 -6.41
N ASN A 117 2.30 -10.79 -5.97
CA ASN A 117 1.33 -10.10 -6.81
C ASN A 117 0.81 -8.83 -6.10
N MET A 118 0.04 -8.00 -6.82
CA MET A 118 -0.51 -6.74 -6.28
C MET A 118 -1.47 -6.96 -5.10
N ASP A 119 -2.24 -8.05 -5.09
CA ASP A 119 -3.16 -8.35 -3.98
C ASP A 119 -2.38 -8.64 -2.69
N LYS A 120 -1.28 -9.38 -2.79
CA LYS A 120 -0.32 -9.59 -1.69
C LYS A 120 0.42 -8.31 -1.29
N ALA A 121 0.79 -7.45 -2.24
CA ALA A 121 1.39 -6.16 -1.91
C ALA A 121 0.44 -5.29 -1.09
N ARG A 122 -0.86 -5.29 -1.44
CA ARG A 122 -1.93 -4.51 -0.79
C ARG A 122 -2.59 -5.21 0.40
N GLU A 123 -2.09 -6.36 0.83
CA GLU A 123 -2.62 -7.07 1.99
C GLU A 123 -2.67 -6.14 3.22
N GLY A 124 -3.84 -6.10 3.87
CA GLY A 124 -4.09 -5.20 5.00
C GLY A 124 -4.47 -3.75 4.63
N ILE A 125 -4.62 -3.43 3.34
CA ILE A 125 -5.15 -2.15 2.83
C ILE A 125 -6.53 -2.41 2.22
N MET A 126 -7.59 -2.00 2.93
CA MET A 126 -8.97 -2.18 2.49
C MET A 126 -9.58 -0.88 1.99
N THR A 127 -10.21 -0.91 0.82
CA THR A 127 -11.00 0.21 0.31
C THR A 127 -12.47 0.08 0.75
N LYS A 128 -13.17 1.22 0.82
CA LYS A 128 -14.61 1.24 1.13
C LYS A 128 -15.43 0.37 0.16
N THR A 129 -15.04 0.34 -1.11
CA THR A 129 -15.71 -0.52 -2.11
C THR A 129 -15.47 -2.01 -1.85
N GLU A 130 -14.24 -2.41 -1.50
CA GLU A 130 -13.93 -3.80 -1.16
C GLU A 130 -14.70 -4.23 0.10
N TYR A 131 -14.70 -3.40 1.14
CA TYR A 131 -15.46 -3.65 2.38
C TYR A 131 -16.96 -3.85 2.11
N GLN A 132 -17.57 -2.98 1.30
CA GLN A 132 -18.98 -3.08 0.94
C GLN A 132 -19.32 -4.34 0.15
N LYS A 133 -18.38 -4.87 -0.65
CA LYS A 133 -18.58 -6.13 -1.38
C LYS A 133 -18.53 -7.34 -0.46
N LEU A 134 -17.74 -7.30 0.61
CA LEU A 134 -17.66 -8.38 1.60
C LEU A 134 -18.92 -8.50 2.48
N LYS A 135 -19.71 -7.42 2.60
CA LYS A 135 -20.98 -7.40 3.35
C LYS A 135 -22.20 -7.86 2.55
N LYS A 136 -22.04 -8.17 1.26
CA LYS A 136 -23.10 -8.69 0.40
C LYS A 136 -22.98 -10.19 0.29
#